data_AF-A0A9P6M9D3-F1
#
_entry.id   AF-A0A9P6M9D3-F1
#
_cell.length_a   1.000
_cell.length_b   1.000
_cell.length_c   1.000
_cell.angle_alpha   90.00
_cell.angle_beta   90.00
_cell.angle_gamma   90.00
#
_symmetry.space_group_name_H-M   'P 1'
#
loop_
_entity.id
_entity.type
_entity.pdbx_description
1 polymer ?
#
loop_
_entity_poly.entity_id
_entity_poly.type
_entity_poly.pdbx_seq_one_letter_code
_entity_poly.pdbx_strand_id
1 'polypeptide(L)'
;MTNEQDAPLEQETASLIPPPKPTPVFDARQQRINELRLKFCIRDEFPITKNMIHPDGTLNQDYFRPPKGARMESVRKWTDKERELLIRGIERIGIGHFREIAEEYLPSWSGNDLRVKTMRMVGRQNLQLYKDWKGNEQDITREFELNKAIGLKYGAWKSGTLVADDEGLVAKAIEEQWPSAGKAPASGDNSSVSTPLNDEDVEME
;
A
#
# COMPACT_ATOMS: atom_id res chain seq x y z
N MET A 1 70.59 -14.32 68.20
CA MET A 1 71.27 -14.44 66.89
C MET A 1 70.18 -14.19 65.85
N THR A 2 69.93 -12.91 65.54
CA THR A 2 70.31 -12.21 64.28
C THR A 2 69.50 -12.77 63.09
N ASN A 3 68.36 -12.17 62.70
CA ASN A 3 68.12 -10.88 62.00
C ASN A 3 68.42 -10.98 60.49
N GLU A 4 67.37 -10.78 59.67
CA GLU A 4 67.30 -10.29 58.26
C GLU A 4 65.88 -10.63 57.76
N GLN A 5 64.90 -9.72 57.85
CA GLN A 5 64.57 -8.65 56.89
C GLN A 5 64.39 -9.15 55.45
N ASP A 6 63.14 -9.25 55.00
CA ASP A 6 62.79 -8.96 53.61
C ASP A 6 61.37 -8.36 53.53
N ALA A 7 61.27 -7.26 52.79
CA ALA A 7 60.14 -6.33 52.76
C ALA A 7 58.97 -6.82 51.88
N PRO A 8 57.71 -6.41 52.15
CA PRO A 8 56.62 -6.66 51.23
C PRO A 8 56.61 -5.63 50.09
N LEU A 9 56.67 -6.10 48.84
CA LEU A 9 56.40 -5.30 47.65
C LEU A 9 54.95 -4.78 47.66
N GLU A 10 54.80 -3.46 47.69
CA GLU A 10 53.54 -2.79 47.39
C GLU A 10 53.18 -2.99 45.91
N GLN A 11 52.06 -3.65 45.64
CA GLN A 11 51.47 -3.71 44.31
C GLN A 11 50.63 -2.44 44.10
N GLU A 12 51.17 -1.50 43.33
CA GLU A 12 50.43 -0.38 42.75
C GLU A 12 49.22 -0.90 41.97
N THR A 13 48.02 -0.62 42.47
CA THR A 13 46.77 -0.80 41.73
C THR A 13 46.64 0.31 40.71
N ALA A 14 47.25 0.10 39.54
CA ALA A 14 47.03 0.95 38.37
C ALA A 14 45.54 0.96 38.01
N SER A 15 44.88 2.10 38.30
CA SER A 15 43.51 2.39 37.90
C SER A 15 43.43 2.41 36.37
N LEU A 16 42.91 1.33 35.79
CA LEU A 16 42.58 1.22 34.37
C LEU A 16 41.35 2.08 34.07
N ILE A 17 41.53 3.39 33.95
CA ILE A 17 40.53 4.25 33.31
C ILE A 17 40.59 3.92 31.81
N PRO A 18 39.52 3.39 31.18
CA PRO A 18 39.51 3.15 29.76
C PRO A 18 39.68 4.48 29.02
N PRO A 19 40.44 4.53 27.91
CA PRO A 19 40.67 5.77 27.18
C PRO A 19 39.33 6.39 26.76
N PRO A 20 39.18 7.72 26.86
CA PRO A 20 37.97 8.39 26.41
C PRO A 20 37.74 8.06 24.94
N LYS A 21 36.52 7.59 24.63
CA LYS A 21 36.13 7.31 23.26
C LYS A 21 36.30 8.60 22.43
N PRO A 22 36.85 8.52 21.21
CA PRO A 22 37.06 9.69 20.37
C PRO A 22 35.72 10.38 20.11
N THR A 23 35.64 11.66 20.45
CA THR A 23 34.45 12.49 20.19
C THR A 23 34.26 12.67 18.69
N PRO A 24 33.11 12.27 18.12
CA PRO A 24 32.82 12.47 16.71
C PRO A 24 32.75 13.97 16.38
N VAL A 25 33.51 14.39 15.38
CA VAL A 25 33.49 15.76 14.86
C VAL A 25 32.25 15.90 13.97
N PHE A 26 31.22 16.56 14.48
CA PHE A 26 29.96 16.75 13.75
C PHE A 26 29.98 18.06 12.95
N ASP A 27 29.56 18.00 11.69
CA ASP A 27 29.23 19.18 10.88
C ASP A 27 28.12 20.01 11.56
N ALA A 28 28.12 21.33 11.36
CA ALA A 28 27.18 22.28 11.97
C ALA A 28 25.71 21.90 11.73
N ARG A 29 25.41 21.31 10.56
CA ARG A 29 24.07 20.76 10.27
C ARG A 29 23.72 19.60 11.20
N GLN A 30 24.65 18.69 11.45
CA GLN A 30 24.41 17.52 12.29
C GLN A 30 24.25 17.91 13.77
N GLN A 31 25.00 18.91 14.23
CA GLN A 31 24.82 19.49 15.56
C GLN A 31 23.41 20.07 15.73
N ARG A 32 22.96 20.89 14.77
CA ARG A 32 21.59 21.43 14.76
C ARG A 32 20.51 20.34 14.75
N ILE A 33 20.73 19.26 13.99
CA ILE A 33 19.82 18.10 13.98
C ILE A 33 19.76 17.44 15.37
N ASN A 34 20.90 17.26 16.02
CA ASN A 34 20.99 16.65 17.35
C ASN A 34 20.28 17.52 18.40
N GLU A 35 20.46 18.85 18.36
CA GLU A 35 19.74 19.79 19.22
C GLU A 35 18.22 19.72 19.03
N LEU A 36 17.76 19.68 17.77
CA LEU A 36 16.34 19.55 17.46
C LEU A 36 15.76 18.24 18.00
N ARG A 37 16.51 17.13 17.93
CA ARG A 37 16.08 15.84 18.49
C ARG A 37 15.95 15.89 20.01
N LEU A 38 16.95 16.43 20.69
CA LEU A 38 16.91 16.58 22.15
C LEU A 38 15.72 17.44 22.59
N LYS A 39 15.41 18.51 21.83
CA LYS A 39 14.32 19.42 22.15
C LYS A 39 12.92 18.86 21.86
N PHE A 40 12.75 18.11 20.77
CA PHE A 40 11.41 17.77 20.27
C PHE A 40 11.06 16.28 20.31
N CYS A 41 12.06 15.39 20.37
CA CYS A 41 11.83 13.95 20.40
C CYS A 41 11.75 13.39 21.82
N ILE A 42 12.44 14.00 22.79
CA ILE A 42 12.37 13.58 24.20
C ILE A 42 11.29 14.40 24.90
N ARG A 43 10.30 13.72 25.48
CA ARG A 43 9.19 14.33 26.21
C ARG A 43 9.08 13.74 27.60
N ASP A 44 8.98 14.57 28.63
CA ASP A 44 8.96 14.09 30.01
C ASP A 44 7.68 13.32 30.34
N GLU A 45 6.57 13.68 29.70
CA GLU A 45 5.30 12.97 29.80
C GLU A 45 5.32 11.56 29.17
N PHE A 46 6.30 11.25 28.31
CA PHE A 46 6.46 9.94 27.67
C PHE A 46 7.86 9.37 27.91
N PRO A 47 8.12 8.72 29.07
CA PRO A 47 9.44 8.19 29.42
C PRO A 47 10.06 7.27 28.36
N ILE A 48 9.22 6.55 27.60
CA ILE A 48 9.67 5.66 26.51
C ILE A 48 10.46 6.41 25.41
N THR A 49 10.19 7.70 25.21
CA THR A 49 10.87 8.53 24.20
C THR A 49 12.35 8.76 24.52
N LYS A 50 12.74 8.65 25.80
CA LYS A 50 14.14 8.75 26.24
C LYS A 50 15.01 7.62 25.68
N ASN A 51 14.40 6.51 25.25
CA ASN A 51 15.11 5.38 24.64
C ASN A 51 15.36 5.58 23.14
N MET A 52 14.74 6.57 22.50
CA MET A 52 14.83 6.81 21.05
C MET A 52 16.09 7.60 20.66
N ILE A 53 16.55 8.47 21.55
CA ILE A 53 17.64 9.43 21.31
C ILE A 53 18.67 9.28 22.43
N HIS A 54 19.95 9.19 22.06
CA HIS A 54 21.04 9.16 23.04
C HIS A 54 21.27 10.56 23.65
N PRO A 55 21.93 10.64 24.82
CA PRO A 55 22.21 11.93 25.47
C PRO A 55 23.01 12.93 24.62
N ASP A 56 23.75 12.47 23.61
CA ASP A 56 24.50 13.28 22.64
C ASP A 56 23.65 13.79 21.46
N GLY A 57 22.34 13.50 21.47
CA GLY A 57 21.38 13.84 20.43
C GLY A 57 21.43 12.95 19.18
N THR A 58 22.24 11.89 19.20
CA THR A 58 22.26 10.88 18.14
C THR A 58 21.08 9.91 18.26
N LEU A 59 20.70 9.28 17.15
CA LEU A 59 19.56 8.37 17.11
C LEU A 59 19.96 6.99 17.64
N ASN A 60 19.16 6.41 18.55
CA ASN A 60 19.32 5.02 18.95
C ASN A 60 18.80 4.09 17.85
N GLN A 61 19.70 3.65 16.95
CA GLN A 61 19.33 2.80 15.81
C GLN A 61 18.70 1.47 16.24
N ASP A 62 19.11 0.92 17.39
CA ASP A 62 18.59 -0.34 17.90
C ASP A 62 17.13 -0.22 18.38
N TYR A 63 16.70 0.97 18.80
CA TYR A 63 15.29 1.23 19.14
C TYR A 63 14.36 1.06 17.94
N PHE A 64 14.81 1.45 16.73
CA PHE A 64 14.01 1.39 15.50
C PHE A 64 14.17 0.08 14.72
N ARG A 65 15.05 -0.81 15.19
CA ARG A 65 15.15 -2.14 14.59
C ARG A 65 13.98 -2.99 15.05
N PRO A 66 13.35 -3.76 14.14
CA PRO A 66 12.39 -4.78 14.54
C PRO A 66 13.00 -5.69 15.62
N PRO A 67 12.22 -6.10 16.64
CA PRO A 67 12.70 -7.02 17.66
C PRO A 67 13.37 -8.26 17.04
N LYS A 68 14.45 -8.74 17.65
CA LYS A 68 15.11 -9.98 17.20
C LYS A 68 14.09 -11.12 17.25
N GLY A 69 13.74 -11.68 16.09
CA GLY A 69 12.72 -12.72 15.95
C GLY A 69 11.33 -12.22 15.57
N ALA A 70 11.14 -10.91 15.36
CA ALA A 70 9.95 -10.40 14.69
C ALA A 70 9.85 -11.09 13.32
N ARG A 71 8.76 -11.82 13.10
CA ARG A 71 8.45 -12.39 11.80
C ARG A 71 8.32 -11.21 10.85
N MET A 72 9.23 -11.09 9.89
CA MET A 72 8.99 -10.21 8.74
C MET A 72 7.73 -10.76 8.07
N GLU A 73 6.61 -10.05 8.23
CA GLU A 73 5.44 -10.33 7.43
C GLU A 73 5.90 -10.25 5.97
N SER A 74 5.75 -11.36 5.24
CA SER A 74 6.10 -11.39 3.84
C SER A 74 5.24 -10.35 3.15
N VAL A 75 5.88 -9.26 2.71
CA VAL A 75 5.20 -8.19 1.97
C VAL A 75 4.54 -8.85 0.76
N ARG A 76 3.22 -8.97 0.81
CA ARG A 76 2.46 -9.65 -0.23
C ARG A 76 2.64 -8.89 -1.53
N LYS A 77 3.11 -9.58 -2.56
CA LYS A 77 3.32 -9.00 -3.88
C LYS A 77 2.03 -9.14 -4.70
N TRP A 78 1.72 -8.10 -5.45
CA TRP A 78 0.66 -8.14 -6.45
C TRP A 78 1.27 -8.64 -7.76
N THR A 79 0.83 -9.80 -8.25
CA THR A 79 1.33 -10.46 -9.45
C THR A 79 0.23 -10.59 -10.50
N ASP A 80 0.58 -11.13 -11.66
CA ASP A 80 -0.36 -11.35 -12.76
C ASP A 80 -1.49 -12.32 -12.36
N LYS A 81 -1.20 -13.27 -11.46
CA LYS A 81 -2.22 -14.19 -10.92
C LYS A 81 -3.31 -13.43 -10.16
N GLU A 82 -2.95 -12.51 -9.27
CA GLU A 82 -3.95 -11.72 -8.55
C GLU A 82 -4.70 -10.78 -9.50
N ARG A 83 -4.02 -10.25 -10.52
CA ARG A 83 -4.65 -9.43 -11.56
C ARG A 83 -5.71 -10.22 -12.33
N GLU A 84 -5.40 -11.42 -12.80
CA GLU A 84 -6.35 -12.28 -13.50
C GLU A 84 -7.56 -12.64 -12.63
N LEU A 85 -7.33 -12.97 -11.36
CA LEU A 85 -8.40 -13.27 -10.41
C LEU A 85 -9.32 -12.06 -10.18
N LEU A 86 -8.75 -10.85 -10.11
CA LEU A 86 -9.54 -9.63 -10.00
C LEU A 86 -10.38 -9.37 -11.26
N ILE A 87 -9.83 -9.62 -12.45
CA ILE A 87 -10.57 -9.52 -13.72
C ILE A 87 -11.77 -10.48 -13.71
N ARG A 88 -11.55 -11.75 -13.34
CA ARG A 88 -12.65 -12.73 -13.24
C ARG A 88 -13.72 -12.32 -12.23
N GLY A 89 -13.31 -11.77 -11.09
CA GLY A 89 -14.23 -11.23 -10.09
C GLY A 89 -15.05 -10.05 -10.62
N ILE A 90 -14.44 -9.14 -11.36
CA ILE A 90 -15.13 -8.01 -12.01
C ILE A 90 -16.10 -8.51 -13.09
N GLU A 91 -15.68 -9.47 -13.91
CA GLU A 91 -16.51 -10.05 -14.96
C GLU A 91 -17.74 -10.77 -14.38
N ARG A 92 -17.58 -11.50 -13.28
CA ARG A 92 -18.68 -12.26 -12.66
C ARG A 92 -19.58 -11.39 -11.77
N ILE A 93 -18.99 -10.62 -10.86
CA ILE A 93 -19.70 -9.93 -9.77
C ILE A 93 -19.93 -8.46 -10.11
N GLY A 94 -18.92 -7.80 -10.69
CA GLY A 94 -18.98 -6.40 -11.09
C GLY A 94 -18.24 -5.44 -10.15
N ILE A 95 -17.92 -4.25 -10.67
CA ILE A 95 -17.25 -3.19 -9.92
C ILE A 95 -18.20 -2.63 -8.87
N GLY A 96 -17.72 -2.49 -7.63
CA GLY A 96 -18.51 -2.04 -6.47
C GLY A 96 -18.69 -3.13 -5.41
N HIS A 97 -18.62 -4.40 -5.80
CA HIS A 97 -18.80 -5.56 -4.91
C HIS A 97 -17.48 -6.17 -4.44
N PHE A 98 -16.52 -5.32 -4.07
CA PHE A 98 -15.15 -5.76 -3.76
C PHE A 98 -15.04 -6.70 -2.56
N ARG A 99 -16.03 -6.68 -1.65
CA ARG A 99 -16.07 -7.62 -0.52
C ARG A 99 -16.33 -9.04 -1.02
N GLU A 100 -17.28 -9.21 -1.93
CA GLU A 100 -17.62 -10.51 -2.52
C GLU A 100 -16.48 -11.02 -3.41
N ILE A 101 -15.86 -10.14 -4.20
CA ILE A 101 -14.68 -10.50 -4.99
C ILE A 101 -13.52 -10.95 -4.09
N ALA A 102 -13.30 -10.26 -2.97
CA ALA A 102 -12.30 -10.68 -1.99
C ALA A 102 -12.64 -12.07 -1.43
N GLU A 103 -13.87 -12.30 -0.99
CA GLU A 103 -14.29 -13.58 -0.41
C GLU A 103 -14.15 -14.77 -1.39
N GLU A 104 -14.51 -14.58 -2.67
CA GLU A 104 -14.50 -15.67 -3.66
C GLU A 104 -13.13 -15.87 -4.34
N TYR A 105 -12.48 -14.78 -4.76
CA TYR A 105 -11.30 -14.86 -5.63
C TYR A 105 -9.99 -14.50 -4.93
N LEU A 106 -10.03 -13.56 -3.98
CA LEU A 106 -8.84 -12.94 -3.41
C LEU A 106 -8.96 -12.79 -1.87
N PRO A 107 -9.14 -13.89 -1.10
CA PRO A 107 -9.49 -13.82 0.34
C PRO A 107 -8.38 -13.25 1.20
N SER A 108 -7.19 -13.19 0.64
CA SER A 108 -6.02 -12.56 1.23
C SER A 108 -6.06 -11.03 1.15
N TRP A 109 -6.80 -10.44 0.22
CA TRP A 109 -6.79 -9.00 -0.05
C TRP A 109 -8.04 -8.33 0.52
N SER A 110 -7.89 -7.13 1.06
CA SER A 110 -9.06 -6.38 1.53
C SER A 110 -9.85 -5.84 0.34
N GLY A 111 -11.16 -5.67 0.49
CA GLY A 111 -11.98 -5.03 -0.55
C GLY A 111 -11.51 -3.62 -0.92
N ASN A 112 -10.87 -2.90 0.02
CA ASN A 112 -10.28 -1.60 -0.28
C ASN A 112 -9.01 -1.72 -1.15
N ASP A 113 -8.17 -2.72 -0.92
CA ASP A 113 -7.01 -2.98 -1.79
C ASP A 113 -7.49 -3.28 -3.21
N LEU A 114 -8.50 -4.14 -3.35
CA LEU A 114 -9.08 -4.49 -4.65
C LEU A 114 -9.66 -3.25 -5.33
N ARG A 115 -10.37 -2.39 -4.60
CA ARG A 115 -10.86 -1.11 -5.12
C ARG A 115 -9.74 -0.26 -5.72
N VAL A 116 -8.63 -0.09 -4.99
CA VAL A 116 -7.47 0.69 -5.46
C VAL A 116 -6.80 0.04 -6.67
N LYS A 117 -6.73 -1.29 -6.72
CA LYS A 117 -6.21 -2.03 -7.88
C LYS A 117 -7.11 -1.84 -9.10
N THR A 118 -8.42 -1.94 -8.94
CA THR A 118 -9.41 -1.70 -10.00
C THR A 118 -9.34 -0.26 -10.52
N MET A 119 -9.18 0.75 -9.65
CA MET A 119 -8.97 2.15 -10.09
C MET A 119 -7.82 2.27 -11.07
N ARG A 120 -6.70 1.59 -10.81
CA ARG A 120 -5.52 1.60 -11.68
C ARG A 120 -5.72 0.80 -12.97
N MET A 121 -6.47 -0.30 -12.89
CA MET A 121 -6.75 -1.15 -14.06
C MET A 121 -7.69 -0.47 -15.05
N VAL A 122 -8.72 0.21 -14.57
CA VAL A 122 -9.68 0.96 -15.39
C VAL A 122 -9.18 2.38 -15.70
N GLY A 123 -8.12 2.83 -15.01
CA GLY A 123 -7.53 4.14 -15.24
C GLY A 123 -8.37 5.29 -14.69
N ARG A 124 -9.16 5.07 -13.64
CA ARG A 124 -10.03 6.11 -13.05
C ARG A 124 -10.10 6.00 -11.53
N GLN A 125 -9.95 7.15 -10.85
CA GLN A 125 -10.01 7.18 -9.39
C GLN A 125 -11.45 7.00 -8.87
N ASN A 126 -12.42 7.65 -9.49
CA ASN A 126 -13.82 7.53 -9.09
C ASN A 126 -14.51 6.40 -9.85
N LEU A 127 -14.81 5.30 -9.15
CA LEU A 127 -15.49 4.12 -9.71
C LEU A 127 -17.03 4.18 -9.62
N GLN A 128 -17.64 5.26 -9.14
CA GLN A 128 -19.10 5.33 -8.96
C GLN A 128 -19.89 5.10 -10.26
N LEU A 129 -19.37 5.56 -11.42
CA LEU A 129 -20.02 5.31 -12.71
C LEU A 129 -19.90 3.86 -13.19
N TYR A 130 -19.00 3.08 -12.59
CA TYR A 130 -18.83 1.66 -12.87
C TYR A 130 -19.58 0.77 -11.85
N LYS A 131 -20.46 1.34 -11.01
CA LYS A 131 -21.23 0.52 -10.07
C LYS A 131 -22.01 -0.55 -10.84
N ASP A 132 -21.85 -1.80 -10.40
CA ASP A 132 -22.44 -3.01 -11.01
C ASP A 132 -21.96 -3.32 -12.44
N TRP A 133 -21.01 -2.54 -12.96
CA TRP A 133 -20.43 -2.75 -14.28
C TRP A 133 -19.59 -4.03 -14.29
N LYS A 134 -19.80 -4.86 -15.30
CA LYS A 134 -19.06 -6.10 -15.57
C LYS A 134 -18.39 -5.97 -16.92
N GLY A 135 -17.14 -6.40 -17.00
CA GLY A 135 -16.38 -6.40 -18.23
C GLY A 135 -15.17 -7.31 -18.12
N ASN A 136 -14.76 -7.84 -19.26
CA ASN A 136 -13.59 -8.70 -19.34
C ASN A 136 -12.31 -7.86 -19.46
N GLU A 137 -11.16 -8.52 -19.68
CA GLU A 137 -9.87 -7.83 -19.81
C GLU A 137 -9.85 -6.79 -20.95
N GLN A 138 -10.52 -7.07 -22.08
CA GLN A 138 -10.56 -6.18 -23.23
C GLN A 138 -11.39 -4.93 -22.90
N ASP A 139 -12.52 -5.10 -22.23
CA ASP A 139 -13.36 -3.99 -21.78
C ASP A 139 -12.62 -3.09 -20.79
N ILE A 140 -11.93 -3.69 -19.81
CA ILE A 140 -11.12 -2.95 -18.83
C ILE A 140 -10.00 -2.17 -19.53
N THR A 141 -9.33 -2.78 -20.52
CA THR A 141 -8.27 -2.13 -21.29
C THR A 141 -8.82 -0.98 -22.14
N ARG A 142 -9.98 -1.17 -22.76
CA ARG A 142 -10.68 -0.11 -23.50
C ARG A 142 -11.02 1.07 -22.59
N GLU A 143 -11.60 0.81 -21.43
CA GLU A 143 -11.93 1.87 -20.46
C GLU A 143 -10.67 2.58 -19.96
N PHE A 144 -9.58 1.86 -19.74
CA PHE A 144 -8.29 2.45 -19.38
C PHE A 144 -7.80 3.45 -20.43
N GLU A 145 -7.77 3.06 -21.71
CA GLU A 145 -7.28 3.94 -22.77
C GLU A 145 -8.22 5.14 -23.00
N LEU A 146 -9.54 4.95 -22.87
CA LEU A 146 -10.50 6.07 -22.93
C LEU A 146 -10.29 7.07 -21.80
N ASN A 147 -10.21 6.59 -20.55
CA ASN A 147 -9.99 7.44 -19.38
C ASN A 147 -8.63 8.15 -19.45
N LYS A 148 -7.61 7.46 -19.96
CA LYS A 148 -6.28 8.02 -20.19
C LYS A 148 -6.29 9.10 -21.25
N ALA A 149 -7.00 8.91 -22.36
CA ALA A 149 -7.13 9.93 -23.40
C ALA A 149 -7.79 11.21 -22.85
N ILE A 150 -8.87 11.09 -22.07
CA ILE A 150 -9.51 12.23 -21.40
C ILE A 150 -8.52 12.91 -20.44
N GLY A 151 -7.85 12.12 -19.61
CA GLY A 151 -6.91 12.64 -18.61
C GLY A 151 -5.73 13.38 -19.22
N LEU A 152 -5.20 12.90 -20.36
CA LEU A 152 -4.14 13.58 -21.09
C LEU A 152 -4.65 14.84 -21.78
N LYS A 153 -5.87 14.82 -22.34
CA LYS A 153 -6.46 15.98 -23.01
C LYS A 153 -6.68 17.17 -22.07
N TYR A 154 -7.12 16.92 -20.84
CA TYR A 154 -7.44 17.97 -19.86
C TYR A 154 -6.40 18.11 -18.73
N GLY A 155 -5.24 17.45 -18.82
CA GLY A 155 -4.20 17.53 -17.77
C GLY A 155 -4.59 16.89 -16.43
N ALA A 156 -5.58 16.00 -16.43
CA ALA A 156 -6.17 15.36 -15.25
C ALA A 156 -5.70 13.92 -15.03
N TRP A 157 -4.71 13.44 -15.79
CA TRP A 157 -4.08 12.13 -15.58
C TRP A 157 -3.02 12.18 -14.47
N LYS A 158 -3.33 11.62 -13.31
CA LYS A 158 -2.43 11.61 -12.14
C LYS A 158 -2.26 10.20 -11.60
N SER A 159 -1.01 9.80 -11.39
CA SER A 159 -0.66 8.49 -10.82
C SER A 159 -1.30 7.29 -11.54
N GLY A 160 -1.45 7.37 -12.86
CA GLY A 160 -2.05 6.30 -13.67
C GLY A 160 -3.58 6.24 -13.62
N THR A 161 -4.25 7.31 -13.19
CA THR A 161 -5.71 7.40 -13.12
C THR A 161 -6.22 8.78 -13.53
N LEU A 162 -7.42 8.80 -14.12
CA LEU A 162 -8.21 10.01 -14.35
C LEU A 162 -8.77 10.54 -13.03
N VAL A 163 -8.47 11.81 -12.74
CA VAL A 163 -8.95 12.57 -11.58
C VAL A 163 -9.88 13.69 -12.07
N ALA A 164 -10.72 14.23 -11.19
CA ALA A 164 -11.53 15.40 -11.49
C ALA A 164 -10.65 16.64 -11.73
N ASP A 165 -11.10 17.52 -12.61
CA ASP A 165 -10.59 18.87 -12.80
C ASP A 165 -11.49 19.88 -12.09
N ASP A 166 -10.94 21.07 -11.79
CA ASP A 166 -11.67 22.12 -11.07
C ASP A 166 -12.67 22.82 -12.00
N GLU A 167 -12.43 22.77 -13.32
CA GLU A 167 -13.25 23.40 -14.36
C GLU A 167 -14.42 22.51 -14.85
N GLY A 168 -14.50 21.26 -14.40
CA GLY A 168 -15.56 20.31 -14.74
C GLY A 168 -15.55 19.81 -16.20
N LEU A 169 -14.49 20.04 -16.95
CA LEU A 169 -14.30 19.56 -18.33
C LEU A 169 -14.18 18.04 -18.40
N VAL A 170 -13.54 17.42 -17.40
CA VAL A 170 -13.43 15.97 -17.30
C VAL A 170 -14.81 15.36 -17.09
N ALA A 171 -15.64 15.95 -16.22
CA ALA A 171 -17.00 15.48 -15.97
C ALA A 171 -17.85 15.51 -17.25
N LYS A 172 -17.80 16.60 -18.02
CA LYS A 172 -18.51 16.73 -19.30
C LYS A 172 -18.02 15.70 -20.34
N ALA A 173 -16.70 15.53 -20.48
CA ALA A 173 -16.15 14.56 -21.42
C ALA A 173 -16.54 13.12 -21.06
N ILE A 174 -16.63 12.81 -19.77
CA ILE A 174 -17.11 11.52 -19.29
C ILE A 174 -18.60 11.35 -19.59
N GLU A 175 -19.41 12.39 -19.42
CA GLU A 175 -20.85 12.36 -19.75
C GLU A 175 -21.08 12.19 -21.26
N GLU A 176 -20.27 12.80 -22.11
CA GLU A 176 -20.30 12.57 -23.56
C GLU A 176 -19.90 11.14 -23.94
N GLN A 177 -18.92 10.57 -23.23
CA GLN A 177 -18.51 9.17 -23.39
C GLN A 177 -19.58 8.20 -22.84
N TRP A 178 -20.31 8.61 -21.80
CA TRP A 178 -21.30 7.82 -21.10
C TRP A 178 -22.60 8.62 -20.87
N PRO A 179 -23.36 8.93 -21.93
CA PRO A 179 -24.58 9.71 -21.81
C PRO A 179 -25.56 8.95 -20.92
N SER A 180 -25.92 9.54 -19.79
CA SER A 180 -26.58 8.86 -18.68
C SER A 180 -27.99 8.37 -19.06
N ALA A 181 -28.12 7.06 -19.36
CA ALA A 181 -29.06 6.11 -18.75
C ALA A 181 -29.19 4.84 -19.61
N GLY A 182 -28.40 3.81 -19.32
CA GLY A 182 -28.70 2.46 -19.81
C GLY A 182 -27.50 1.57 -20.08
N LYS A 183 -26.97 0.97 -19.01
CA LYS A 183 -26.01 -0.15 -19.02
C LYS A 183 -24.66 0.15 -19.70
N ALA A 184 -23.64 -0.58 -19.25
CA ALA A 184 -22.46 -0.80 -20.08
C ALA A 184 -22.89 -1.18 -21.50
N PRO A 185 -22.11 -0.87 -22.56
CA PRO A 185 -22.32 -1.53 -23.84
C PRO A 185 -22.41 -3.03 -23.57
N ALA A 186 -23.57 -3.61 -23.84
CA ALA A 186 -23.82 -5.02 -23.62
C ALA A 186 -22.68 -5.80 -24.29
N SER A 187 -21.99 -6.61 -23.49
CA SER A 187 -21.09 -7.63 -24.00
C SER A 187 -21.81 -8.35 -25.14
N GLY A 188 -21.23 -8.30 -26.33
CA GLY A 188 -21.77 -8.91 -27.54
C GLY A 188 -22.24 -10.33 -27.23
N ASP A 189 -23.52 -10.55 -27.53
CA ASP A 189 -24.23 -11.82 -27.40
C ASP A 189 -23.46 -12.90 -28.15
N ASN A 190 -22.92 -13.87 -27.41
CA ASN A 190 -22.15 -14.97 -27.98
C ASN A 190 -22.67 -16.27 -27.36
N SER A 191 -23.88 -16.68 -27.76
CA SER A 191 -24.38 -18.04 -27.60
C SER A 191 -25.64 -18.26 -28.43
N SER A 192 -25.48 -18.47 -29.73
CA SER A 192 -26.40 -19.31 -30.48
C SER A 192 -26.26 -20.75 -29.96
N VAL A 193 -27.07 -21.14 -28.99
CA VAL A 193 -27.35 -22.55 -28.72
C VAL A 193 -28.84 -22.73 -28.86
N SER A 194 -29.20 -23.23 -30.04
CA SER A 194 -30.51 -23.78 -30.37
C SER A 194 -30.72 -25.01 -29.50
N THR A 195 -31.59 -24.93 -28.50
CA THR A 195 -32.12 -26.12 -27.84
C THR A 195 -33.47 -26.44 -28.50
N PRO A 196 -33.65 -27.64 -29.07
CA PRO A 196 -34.87 -28.01 -29.78
C PRO A 196 -36.06 -28.22 -28.82
N LEU A 197 -37.25 -27.99 -29.36
CA LEU A 197 -38.56 -28.33 -28.79
C LEU A 197 -38.56 -29.73 -28.17
N ASN A 198 -39.05 -29.83 -26.94
CA ASN A 198 -39.77 -31.02 -26.50
C ASN A 198 -41.25 -30.63 -26.34
N ASP A 199 -42.01 -30.97 -27.36
CA ASP A 199 -43.43 -31.28 -27.24
C ASP A 199 -43.54 -32.58 -26.45
N GLU A 200 -44.06 -32.55 -25.23
CA GLU A 200 -44.84 -33.67 -24.69
C GLU A 200 -45.98 -33.11 -23.84
N ASP A 201 -47.17 -33.20 -24.44
CA ASP A 201 -48.48 -33.18 -23.81
C ASP A 201 -48.54 -34.10 -22.58
N VAL A 202 -49.05 -33.60 -21.45
CA VAL A 202 -50.02 -34.33 -20.61
C VAL A 202 -50.89 -33.29 -19.88
N GLU A 203 -51.99 -32.88 -20.50
CA GLU A 203 -53.24 -32.68 -19.76
C GLU A 203 -53.81 -34.07 -19.48
N MET A 204 -54.12 -34.39 -18.23
CA MET A 204 -55.35 -35.10 -17.86
C MET A 204 -55.53 -35.16 -16.33
N GLU A 205 -56.63 -34.51 -15.93
CA GLU A 205 -57.43 -34.62 -14.68
C GLU A 205 -56.91 -34.04 -13.36
#